data_AF-A0A838FJF1-F1
#
_entry.id   AF-A0A838FJF1-F1
#
_cell.length_a   1.000
_cell.length_b   1.000
_cell.length_c   1.000
_cell.angle_alpha   90.00
_cell.angle_beta   90.00
_cell.angle_gamma   90.00
#
_symmetry.space_group_name_H-M   'P 1'
#
loop_
_entity.id
_entity.type
_entity.pdbx_description
1 polymer ?
#
loop_
_entity_poly.entity_id
_entity_poly.type
_entity_poly.pdbx_seq_one_letter_code
_entity_poly.pdbx_strand_id
1 'polypeptide(L)'
;MNVYIARDGVELGEFPGSELAKRARAGELWPTDYYWIEGMDSWLLLGDRLPPETWQQQEKTPPVAAPAPAPVEAAPKVPDPATPAPPGVVPEVVAEPAVESKDNAESEAADEFFPVLPAAPAAPLPFALPARRTTLLVGGILAAVLVLAIGAFFLFSERDDPANPPLRLRPTPTPAPPIDRKTDLADRDRAAAVLRERIEQLPIRATPPQNLFYFDLRVRMGPSSRHGSRWTAVLTGTENTVDPEADKPIRQTKFTLTTDYRGDAWTYLSYEAVVTDLLTLDGMAVKHAADAEAPPSLATILGLRIESQ
;
A
#
# COMPACT_ATOMS: atom_id res chain seq x y z
N MET A 1 14.56 -31.78 -12.84
CA MET A 1 13.28 -31.24 -12.37
C MET A 1 12.99 -30.00 -13.19
N ASN A 2 11.76 -29.88 -13.66
CA ASN A 2 11.30 -28.72 -14.40
C ASN A 2 10.78 -27.65 -13.44
N VAL A 3 10.88 -26.40 -13.85
CA VAL A 3 10.52 -25.22 -13.07
C VAL A 3 9.64 -24.34 -13.94
N TYR A 4 8.46 -24.02 -13.45
CA TYR A 4 7.51 -23.12 -14.08
C TYR A 4 7.87 -21.70 -13.66
N ILE A 5 7.86 -20.76 -14.61
CA ILE A 5 8.19 -19.36 -14.36
C ILE A 5 7.01 -18.49 -14.76
N ALA A 6 6.68 -17.50 -13.93
CA ALA A 6 5.65 -16.51 -14.19
C ALA A 6 6.15 -15.08 -13.91
N ARG A 7 5.62 -14.13 -14.67
CA ARG A 7 5.87 -12.69 -14.51
C ARG A 7 4.54 -11.95 -14.61
N ASP A 8 4.25 -11.10 -13.63
CA ASP A 8 3.02 -10.29 -13.58
C ASP A 8 1.73 -11.13 -13.77
N GLY A 9 1.71 -12.33 -13.19
CA GLY A 9 0.58 -13.26 -13.28
C GLY A 9 0.46 -14.02 -14.60
N VAL A 10 1.41 -13.85 -15.53
CA VAL A 10 1.47 -14.58 -16.81
C VAL A 10 2.57 -15.63 -16.75
N GLU A 11 2.22 -16.89 -17.01
CA GLU A 11 3.20 -17.98 -17.13
C GLU A 11 4.06 -17.80 -18.40
N LEU A 12 5.38 -17.68 -18.21
CA LEU A 12 6.35 -17.58 -19.30
C LEU A 12 6.71 -18.95 -19.89
N GLY A 13 6.55 -20.01 -19.10
CA GLY A 13 6.75 -21.40 -19.53
C GLY A 13 7.46 -22.27 -18.51
N GLU A 14 7.70 -23.51 -18.92
CA GLU A 14 8.41 -24.54 -18.16
C GLU A 14 9.87 -24.64 -18.63
N PHE A 15 10.81 -24.59 -17.69
CA PHE A 15 12.24 -24.65 -17.97
C PHE A 15 12.93 -25.75 -17.15
N PRO A 16 13.95 -26.42 -17.70
CA PRO A 16 14.78 -27.31 -16.90
C PRO A 16 15.48 -26.49 -15.80
N GLY A 17 15.47 -26.97 -14.55
CA GLY A 17 16.12 -26.25 -13.45
C GLY A 17 17.61 -25.96 -13.67
N SER A 18 18.30 -26.78 -14.48
CA SER A 18 19.69 -26.57 -14.90
C SER A 18 19.89 -25.40 -15.86
N GLU A 19 18.84 -24.93 -16.55
CA GLU A 19 18.91 -23.81 -17.50
C GLU A 19 18.64 -22.45 -16.85
N LEU A 20 17.99 -22.41 -15.68
CA LEU A 20 17.56 -21.16 -15.05
C LEU A 20 18.72 -20.18 -14.85
N ALA A 21 19.86 -20.64 -14.36
CA ALA A 21 21.02 -19.78 -14.13
C ALA A 21 21.60 -19.22 -15.44
N LYS A 22 21.51 -19.98 -16.55
CA LYS A 22 21.97 -19.54 -17.87
C LYS A 22 21.04 -18.46 -18.43
N ARG A 23 19.73 -18.65 -18.30
CA ARG A 23 18.71 -17.70 -18.77
C ARG A 23 18.67 -16.42 -17.93
N ALA A 24 18.84 -16.53 -16.62
CA ALA A 24 19.02 -15.40 -15.72
C ALA A 24 20.24 -14.54 -16.12
N ARG A 25 21.40 -15.16 -16.36
CA ARG A 25 22.60 -14.44 -16.85
C ARG A 25 22.42 -13.83 -18.25
N ALA A 26 21.57 -14.44 -19.09
CA ALA A 26 21.21 -13.90 -20.40
C ALA A 26 20.21 -12.73 -20.33
N GLY A 27 19.66 -12.42 -19.14
CA GLY A 27 18.68 -11.35 -18.95
C GLY A 27 17.25 -11.72 -19.38
N GLU A 28 17.00 -12.98 -19.69
CA GLU A 28 15.66 -13.49 -20.04
C GLU A 28 14.76 -13.57 -18.79
N LEU A 29 15.35 -13.91 -17.66
CA LEU A 29 14.70 -14.05 -16.36
C LEU A 29 15.19 -12.97 -15.39
N TRP A 30 14.30 -12.49 -14.53
CA TRP A 30 14.55 -11.41 -13.58
C TRP A 30 14.45 -11.93 -12.14
N PRO A 31 15.13 -11.30 -11.17
CA PRO A 31 15.05 -11.72 -9.77
C PRO A 31 13.64 -11.53 -9.17
N THR A 32 12.83 -10.65 -9.77
CA THR A 32 11.43 -10.39 -9.41
C THR A 32 10.44 -11.37 -10.05
N ASP A 33 10.90 -12.26 -10.93
CA ASP A 33 10.04 -13.30 -11.50
C ASP A 33 9.65 -14.31 -10.41
N TYR A 34 8.53 -14.99 -10.61
CA TYR A 34 8.07 -16.05 -9.72
C TYR A 34 8.40 -17.42 -10.31
N TYR A 35 8.74 -18.38 -9.46
CA TYR A 35 8.94 -19.77 -9.85
C TYR A 35 8.06 -20.71 -9.02
N TRP A 36 7.69 -21.82 -9.64
CA TRP A 36 7.00 -22.93 -9.00
C TRP A 36 7.58 -24.26 -9.50
N ILE A 37 7.64 -25.24 -8.61
CA ILE A 37 8.02 -26.61 -8.94
C ILE A 37 6.95 -27.55 -8.43
N GLU A 38 6.80 -28.70 -9.11
CA GLU A 38 5.79 -29.69 -8.76
C GLU A 38 5.89 -30.11 -7.28
N GLY A 39 4.77 -29.98 -6.57
CA GLY A 39 4.67 -30.26 -5.14
C GLY A 39 4.87 -29.06 -4.21
N MET A 40 5.02 -27.83 -4.72
CA MET A 40 4.99 -26.62 -3.89
C MET A 40 3.58 -26.08 -3.70
N ASP A 41 3.31 -25.51 -2.52
CA ASP A 41 2.01 -24.94 -2.17
C ASP A 41 1.79 -23.53 -2.73
N SER A 42 2.86 -22.82 -3.11
CA SER A 42 2.80 -21.43 -3.58
C SER A 42 3.95 -21.07 -4.51
N TRP A 43 3.78 -19.99 -5.27
CA TRP A 43 4.84 -19.40 -6.10
C TRP A 43 5.83 -18.62 -5.22
N LEU A 44 7.13 -18.80 -5.44
CA LEU A 44 8.19 -18.06 -4.72
C LEU A 44 9.00 -17.18 -5.68
N LEU A 45 9.71 -16.18 -5.15
CA LEU A 45 10.57 -15.31 -5.97
C LEU A 45 11.78 -16.08 -6.50
N LEU A 46 12.07 -15.93 -7.79
CA LEU A 46 13.21 -16.56 -8.46
C LEU A 46 14.54 -16.05 -7.90
N GLY A 47 14.58 -14.79 -7.45
CA GLY A 47 15.72 -14.18 -6.76
C GLY A 47 16.19 -14.94 -5.52
N ASP A 48 15.27 -15.60 -4.80
CA ASP A 48 15.59 -16.36 -3.59
C ASP A 48 16.18 -17.75 -3.90
N ARG A 49 15.95 -18.25 -5.12
CA ARG A 49 16.40 -19.58 -5.56
C ARG A 49 17.80 -19.57 -6.14
N LEU A 50 18.12 -18.53 -6.92
CA LEU A 50 19.41 -18.42 -7.61
C LEU A 50 20.38 -17.57 -6.79
N PRO A 51 21.66 -17.95 -6.71
CA PRO A 51 22.62 -17.22 -5.89
C PRO A 51 22.86 -15.81 -6.47
N PRO A 52 23.09 -14.77 -5.64
CA PRO A 52 23.17 -13.37 -6.06
C PRO A 52 24.13 -13.09 -7.22
N GLU A 53 25.21 -13.88 -7.34
CA GLU A 53 26.21 -13.80 -8.40
C GLU A 53 25.63 -14.06 -9.79
N THR A 54 24.48 -14.74 -9.87
CA THR A 54 23.75 -14.99 -11.11
C THR A 54 23.18 -13.70 -11.71
N TRP A 55 22.85 -12.73 -10.86
CA TRP A 55 22.22 -11.46 -11.24
C TRP A 55 23.22 -10.35 -11.54
N GLN A 56 24.44 -10.43 -11.00
CA GLN A 56 25.48 -9.40 -11.13
C GLN A 56 26.01 -9.20 -12.56
N GLN A 57 25.79 -10.17 -13.47
CA GLN A 57 26.22 -10.02 -14.87
C GLN A 57 25.35 -9.06 -15.69
N GLN A 58 24.16 -8.71 -15.21
CA GLN A 58 23.23 -7.85 -15.95
C GLN A 58 23.70 -6.38 -16.02
N GLU A 59 24.56 -5.94 -15.12
CA GLU A 59 25.08 -4.56 -15.09
C GLU A 59 26.33 -4.35 -15.94
N LYS A 60 26.96 -5.42 -16.43
CA LYS A 60 28.31 -5.35 -16.99
C LYS A 60 28.32 -5.57 -18.49
N THR A 61 28.00 -4.51 -19.22
CA THR A 61 28.82 -3.83 -20.25
C THR A 61 27.82 -3.15 -21.19
N PRO A 62 27.85 -1.81 -21.35
CA PRO A 62 27.14 -1.18 -22.46
C PRO A 62 27.53 -1.94 -23.73
N PRO A 63 26.59 -2.32 -24.61
CA PRO A 63 26.96 -2.92 -25.88
C PRO A 63 27.99 -2.00 -26.51
N VAL A 64 29.21 -2.52 -26.69
CA VAL A 64 30.26 -1.82 -27.44
C VAL A 64 29.56 -1.36 -28.69
N ALA A 65 29.39 -0.04 -28.82
CA ALA A 65 28.61 0.55 -29.89
C ALA A 65 29.07 -0.12 -31.17
N ALA A 66 28.16 -0.85 -31.83
CA ALA A 66 28.46 -1.43 -33.12
C ALA A 66 29.11 -0.30 -33.94
N PRO A 67 30.30 -0.52 -34.53
CA PRO A 67 30.98 0.53 -35.28
C PRO A 67 29.96 1.10 -36.26
N ALA A 68 29.79 2.43 -36.18
CA ALA A 68 28.79 3.14 -36.96
C ALA A 68 28.84 2.60 -38.40
N PRO A 69 27.71 2.12 -38.96
CA PRO A 69 27.70 1.64 -40.33
C PRO A 69 28.29 2.75 -41.20
N ALA A 70 29.30 2.39 -42.00
CA ALA A 70 29.92 3.31 -42.94
C ALA A 70 28.81 4.00 -43.76
N PRO A 71 28.93 5.30 -44.06
CA PRO A 71 27.94 6.02 -44.84
C PRO A 71 27.61 5.24 -46.11
N VAL A 72 26.39 4.71 -46.17
CA VAL A 72 25.89 4.06 -47.39
C VAL A 72 25.71 5.18 -48.40
N GLU A 73 26.58 5.18 -49.40
CA GLU A 73 26.50 6.03 -50.59
C GLU A 73 25.09 5.93 -51.17
N ALA A 74 24.48 7.10 -51.39
CA ALA A 74 23.07 7.25 -51.71
C ALA A 74 22.67 6.43 -52.94
N ALA A 75 21.93 5.34 -52.71
CA ALA A 75 21.26 4.62 -53.79
C ALA A 75 20.14 5.49 -54.40
N PRO A 76 19.95 5.43 -55.72
CA PRO A 76 19.01 6.27 -56.44
C PRO A 76 17.56 5.99 -56.06
N LYS A 77 16.81 7.10 -55.92
CA LYS A 77 15.39 7.23 -55.62
C LYS A 77 14.54 6.29 -56.50
N VAL A 78 13.98 5.25 -55.89
CA VAL A 78 12.94 4.41 -56.49
C VAL A 78 11.61 5.17 -56.42
N PRO A 79 10.83 5.24 -57.52
CA PRO A 79 9.53 5.90 -57.54
C PRO A 79 8.46 5.16 -56.71
N ASP A 80 7.61 5.95 -56.05
CA ASP A 80 6.51 5.54 -55.18
C ASP A 80 5.56 4.52 -55.84
N PRO A 81 5.20 3.42 -55.15
CA PRO A 81 4.07 2.58 -55.54
C PRO A 81 2.75 3.27 -55.19
N ALA A 82 1.86 3.29 -56.18
CA ALA A 82 0.56 3.91 -56.16
C ALA A 82 -0.32 3.46 -54.97
N THR A 83 -0.92 4.45 -54.32
CA THR A 83 -2.02 4.35 -53.36
C THR A 83 -3.17 3.48 -53.90
N PRO A 84 -3.54 2.37 -53.24
CA PRO A 84 -4.77 1.66 -53.54
C PRO A 84 -5.98 2.43 -53.02
N ALA A 85 -7.01 2.53 -53.87
CA ALA A 85 -8.29 3.15 -53.57
C ALA A 85 -9.04 2.44 -52.42
N PRO A 86 -9.84 3.17 -51.62
CA PRO A 86 -10.66 2.57 -50.57
C PRO A 86 -11.84 1.79 -51.16
N PRO A 87 -12.07 0.53 -50.77
CA PRO A 87 -13.28 -0.18 -51.15
C PRO A 87 -14.47 0.22 -50.28
N GLY A 88 -15.53 0.65 -50.94
CA GLY A 88 -16.87 0.09 -50.75
C GLY A 88 -17.52 0.29 -49.38
N VAL A 89 -18.31 1.36 -49.30
CA VAL A 89 -19.47 1.47 -48.40
C VAL A 89 -20.40 0.28 -48.62
N VAL A 90 -20.68 -0.49 -47.55
CA VAL A 90 -21.77 -1.48 -47.51
C VAL A 90 -22.81 -0.97 -46.51
N PRO A 91 -24.10 -0.91 -46.86
CA PRO A 91 -25.15 -0.41 -45.98
C PRO A 91 -25.70 -1.49 -45.04
N GLU A 92 -26.05 -1.05 -43.83
CA GLU A 92 -27.35 -1.30 -43.17
C GLU A 92 -27.93 -2.72 -43.18
N VAL A 93 -27.85 -3.44 -42.05
CA VAL A 93 -28.92 -4.36 -41.59
C VAL A 93 -28.88 -4.52 -40.05
N VAL A 94 -29.86 -3.91 -39.38
CA VAL A 94 -30.76 -4.49 -38.35
C VAL A 94 -30.20 -5.57 -37.40
N ALA A 95 -30.18 -5.28 -36.09
CA ALA A 95 -31.02 -5.96 -35.09
C ALA A 95 -30.69 -5.48 -33.66
N GLU A 96 -31.64 -4.75 -33.09
CA GLU A 96 -31.78 -4.44 -31.67
C GLU A 96 -32.61 -5.55 -31.01
N PRO A 97 -32.12 -6.28 -30.00
CA PRO A 97 -32.99 -7.05 -29.13
C PRO A 97 -33.34 -6.20 -27.91
N ALA A 98 -34.55 -5.66 -27.92
CA ALA A 98 -35.27 -5.29 -26.72
C ALA A 98 -35.44 -6.55 -25.85
N VAL A 99 -34.72 -6.61 -24.73
CA VAL A 99 -35.02 -7.56 -23.65
C VAL A 99 -35.80 -6.82 -22.58
N GLU A 100 -37.11 -6.90 -22.75
CA GLU A 100 -38.12 -6.70 -21.73
C GLU A 100 -37.92 -7.75 -20.63
N SER A 101 -37.41 -7.34 -19.47
CA SER A 101 -37.49 -8.14 -18.25
C SER A 101 -38.65 -7.64 -17.40
N LYS A 102 -39.83 -8.20 -17.71
CA LYS A 102 -40.99 -8.29 -16.83
C LYS A 102 -40.67 -9.17 -15.62
N ASP A 103 -41.21 -8.73 -14.48
CA ASP A 103 -41.82 -9.56 -13.44
C ASP A 103 -41.00 -10.72 -12.83
N ASN A 104 -40.46 -10.46 -11.64
CA ASN A 104 -40.46 -11.45 -10.55
C ASN A 104 -40.59 -10.65 -9.24
N ALA A 105 -41.81 -10.43 -8.76
CA ALA A 105 -42.51 -11.33 -7.84
C ALA A 105 -41.70 -11.57 -6.56
N GLU A 106 -42.01 -10.77 -5.54
CA GLU A 106 -42.65 -11.29 -4.33
C GLU A 106 -42.08 -12.63 -3.83
N SER A 107 -41.03 -12.56 -3.01
CA SER A 107 -40.69 -13.64 -2.08
C SER A 107 -41.08 -13.19 -0.68
N GLU A 108 -42.25 -13.67 -0.31
CA GLU A 108 -42.74 -13.98 1.03
C GLU A 108 -41.68 -14.05 2.14
N ALA A 109 -42.11 -13.46 3.26
CA ALA A 109 -41.78 -13.79 4.62
C ALA A 109 -41.35 -15.25 4.85
N ALA A 110 -40.09 -15.41 5.27
CA ALA A 110 -39.70 -16.49 6.17
C ALA A 110 -39.47 -15.88 7.55
N ASP A 111 -40.57 -15.88 8.30
CA ASP A 111 -40.64 -15.69 9.75
C ASP A 111 -39.91 -16.87 10.42
N GLU A 112 -38.58 -16.81 10.47
CA GLU A 112 -37.80 -17.75 11.29
C GLU A 112 -37.87 -17.31 12.76
N PHE A 113 -38.88 -17.86 13.41
CA PHE A 113 -38.97 -18.14 14.84
C PHE A 113 -37.61 -18.53 15.42
N PHE A 114 -36.91 -17.58 16.04
CA PHE A 114 -35.90 -17.91 17.06
C PHE A 114 -36.65 -18.24 18.35
N PRO A 115 -36.54 -19.47 18.91
CA PRO A 115 -37.02 -19.72 20.25
C PRO A 115 -36.21 -18.86 21.23
N VAL A 116 -36.89 -17.89 21.85
CA VAL A 116 -36.44 -17.21 23.05
C VAL A 116 -36.20 -18.28 24.11
N LEU A 117 -34.94 -18.67 24.32
CA LEU A 117 -34.54 -19.48 25.46
C LEU A 117 -34.90 -18.70 26.73
N PRO A 118 -35.66 -19.29 27.68
CA PRO A 118 -35.92 -18.65 28.96
C PRO A 118 -34.60 -18.50 29.71
N ALA A 119 -34.30 -17.25 30.10
CA ALA A 119 -33.20 -16.93 30.99
C ALA A 119 -33.31 -17.75 32.27
N ALA A 120 -32.37 -18.67 32.47
CA ALA A 120 -32.21 -19.37 33.74
C ALA A 120 -31.77 -18.36 34.81
N PRO A 121 -32.40 -18.33 36.00
CA PRO A 121 -31.92 -17.51 37.10
C PRO A 121 -30.58 -18.09 37.58
N ALA A 122 -29.50 -17.39 37.27
CA ALA A 122 -28.18 -17.69 37.81
C ALA A 122 -28.22 -17.59 39.34
N ALA A 123 -28.01 -18.72 40.00
CA ALA A 123 -27.85 -18.79 41.44
C ALA A 123 -26.62 -17.96 41.88
N PRO A 124 -26.72 -17.16 42.97
CA PRO A 124 -25.58 -16.43 43.49
C PRO A 124 -24.59 -17.42 44.14
N LEU A 125 -23.40 -17.55 43.57
CA LEU A 125 -22.28 -18.23 44.21
C LEU A 125 -21.67 -17.32 45.30
N PRO A 126 -21.48 -17.83 46.54
CA PRO A 126 -20.81 -17.07 47.60
C PRO A 126 -19.28 -17.17 47.43
N PHE A 127 -18.69 -16.23 46.69
CA PHE A 127 -17.24 -16.01 46.74
C PHE A 127 -16.90 -15.03 47.87
N ALA A 128 -16.64 -15.60 49.05
CA ALA A 128 -15.99 -14.88 50.14
C ALA A 128 -14.50 -14.71 49.82
N LEU A 129 -14.10 -13.51 49.41
CA LEU A 129 -12.69 -13.12 49.32
C LEU A 129 -12.24 -12.48 50.65
N PRO A 130 -11.18 -12.98 51.31
CA PRO A 130 -10.66 -12.34 52.50
C PRO A 130 -9.85 -11.07 52.17
N ALA A 131 -10.16 -10.02 52.93
CA ALA A 131 -9.26 -8.96 53.41
C ALA A 131 -8.49 -8.09 52.38
N ARG A 132 -9.22 -7.20 51.67
CA ARG A 132 -8.69 -5.96 51.05
C ARG A 132 -8.32 -4.88 52.09
N ARG A 133 -7.28 -5.07 52.90
CA ARG A 133 -6.76 -3.97 53.76
C ARG A 133 -5.27 -3.67 53.65
N THR A 134 -4.47 -4.52 53.03
CA THR A 134 -3.01 -4.31 52.89
C THR A 134 -2.57 -3.72 51.55
N THR A 135 -3.39 -3.76 50.51
CA THR A 135 -3.00 -3.26 49.16
C THR A 135 -3.10 -1.74 48.98
N LEU A 136 -3.91 -1.05 49.80
CA LEU A 136 -4.05 0.41 49.72
C LEU A 136 -2.81 1.16 50.25
N LEU A 137 -2.09 0.58 51.21
CA LEU A 137 -0.89 1.21 51.78
C LEU A 137 0.30 1.16 50.81
N VAL A 138 0.51 0.03 50.12
CA VAL A 138 1.62 -0.12 49.17
C VAL A 138 1.40 0.70 47.89
N GLY A 139 0.16 0.75 47.38
CA GLY A 139 -0.18 1.58 46.22
C GLY A 139 0.00 3.08 46.47
N GLY A 140 -0.33 3.57 47.67
CA GLY A 140 -0.16 4.98 48.03
C GLY A 140 1.31 5.42 48.09
N ILE A 141 2.21 4.56 48.61
CA ILE A 141 3.64 4.87 48.70
C ILE A 141 4.26 4.95 47.30
N LEU A 142 3.94 4.02 46.40
CA LEU A 142 4.42 4.03 45.02
C LEU A 142 3.98 5.28 44.25
N ALA A 143 2.73 5.71 44.42
CA ALA A 143 2.22 6.93 43.80
C ALA A 143 2.95 8.19 44.31
N ALA A 144 3.23 8.27 45.62
CA ALA A 144 3.95 9.40 46.21
C ALA A 144 5.42 9.47 45.73
N VAL A 145 6.11 8.33 45.61
CA VAL A 145 7.47 8.26 45.07
C VAL A 145 7.51 8.71 43.61
N LEU A 146 6.51 8.32 42.81
CA LEU A 146 6.42 8.74 41.41
C LEU A 146 6.22 10.26 41.26
N VAL A 147 5.35 10.86 42.07
CA VAL A 147 5.13 12.31 42.06
C VAL A 147 6.39 13.08 42.47
N LEU A 148 7.11 12.59 43.49
CA LEU A 148 8.39 13.18 43.90
C LEU A 148 9.48 13.04 42.81
N ALA A 149 9.55 11.90 42.13
CA ALA A 149 10.49 11.70 41.04
C ALA A 149 10.21 12.64 39.84
N ILE A 150 8.93 12.83 39.51
CA ILE A 150 8.52 13.79 38.46
C ILE A 150 8.86 15.22 38.89
N GLY A 151 8.54 15.63 40.13
CA GLY A 151 8.88 16.96 40.63
C GLY A 151 10.39 17.23 40.66
N ALA A 152 11.19 16.24 41.08
CA ALA A 152 12.64 16.33 41.04
C ALA A 152 13.17 16.42 39.60
N PHE A 153 12.60 15.65 38.66
CA PHE A 153 12.97 15.74 37.25
C PHE A 153 12.76 17.15 36.68
N PHE A 154 11.63 17.79 36.98
CA PHE A 154 11.39 19.18 36.56
C PHE A 154 12.36 20.18 37.23
N LEU A 155 12.63 20.02 38.53
CA LEU A 155 13.57 20.89 39.26
C LEU A 155 15.03 20.74 38.79
N PHE A 156 15.44 19.55 38.33
CA PHE A 156 16.80 19.32 37.84
C PHE A 156 16.96 19.56 36.34
N SER A 157 15.88 19.54 35.55
CA SER A 157 15.93 19.81 34.11
C SER A 157 16.06 21.30 33.75
N GLU A 158 15.85 22.20 34.72
CA GLU A 158 16.06 23.65 34.55
C GLU A 158 17.49 24.12 34.85
N ARG A 159 18.43 23.20 35.14
CA ARG A 159 19.83 23.59 35.28
C ARG A 159 20.43 23.91 33.91
N ASP A 160 20.42 25.21 33.62
CA ASP A 160 21.18 25.94 32.62
C ASP A 160 22.34 25.14 32.02
N ASP A 161 22.17 24.72 30.78
CA ASP A 161 23.27 24.24 29.94
C ASP A 161 24.14 25.45 29.56
N PRO A 162 25.36 25.62 30.13
CA PRO A 162 26.20 26.77 29.86
C PRO A 162 26.78 26.76 28.43
N ALA A 163 26.43 25.77 27.61
CA ALA A 163 26.81 25.68 26.21
C ALA A 163 25.83 26.37 25.24
N ASN A 164 24.75 27.01 25.70
CA ASN A 164 23.78 27.64 24.82
C ASN A 164 24.29 29.02 24.35
N PRO A 165 24.75 29.18 23.08
CA PRO A 165 25.20 30.47 22.59
C PRO A 165 24.04 31.48 22.62
N PRO A 166 24.33 32.78 22.77
CA PRO A 166 23.30 33.82 22.83
C PRO A 166 22.36 33.68 21.64
N LEU A 167 21.07 33.64 21.94
CA LEU A 167 19.95 33.60 21.01
C LEU A 167 20.20 34.62 19.88
N ARG A 168 20.76 34.15 18.76
CA ARG A 168 20.79 34.93 17.54
C ARG A 168 19.34 35.18 17.19
N LEU A 169 18.94 36.46 17.25
CA LEU A 169 17.63 36.94 16.82
C LEU A 169 17.32 36.28 15.47
N ARG A 170 16.44 35.28 15.51
CA ARG A 170 15.99 34.58 14.33
C ARG A 170 15.41 35.66 13.42
N PRO A 171 15.92 35.84 12.20
CA PRO A 171 15.39 36.86 11.30
C PRO A 171 13.88 36.68 11.25
N THR A 172 13.15 37.78 11.48
CA THR A 172 11.69 37.80 11.49
C THR A 172 11.22 37.05 10.24
N PRO A 173 10.46 35.95 10.38
CA PRO A 173 10.07 35.14 9.23
C PRO A 173 9.39 36.08 8.25
N THR A 174 9.97 36.19 7.04
CA THR A 174 9.40 37.01 5.98
C THR A 174 7.95 36.54 5.80
N PRO A 175 6.95 37.44 5.93
CA PRO A 175 5.56 37.04 5.78
C PRO A 175 5.41 36.37 4.42
N ALA A 176 4.87 35.15 4.43
CA ALA A 176 4.66 34.39 3.21
C ALA A 176 3.86 35.25 2.22
N PRO A 177 4.18 35.19 0.92
CA PRO A 177 3.44 35.95 -0.09
C PRO A 177 1.95 35.62 0.01
N PRO A 178 1.05 36.61 -0.18
CA PRO A 178 -0.39 36.39 -0.10
C PRO A 178 -0.79 35.30 -1.10
N ILE A 179 -1.41 34.24 -0.59
CA ILE A 179 -1.86 33.10 -1.38
C ILE A 179 -3.04 33.55 -2.26
N ASP A 180 -2.90 33.42 -3.58
CA ASP A 180 -4.01 33.60 -4.49
C ASP A 180 -5.00 32.44 -4.33
N ARG A 181 -6.14 32.72 -3.69
CA ARG A 181 -7.18 31.73 -3.37
C ARG A 181 -7.70 30.98 -4.60
N LYS A 182 -7.70 31.58 -5.79
CA LYS A 182 -8.20 30.91 -7.01
C LYS A 182 -7.24 29.83 -7.48
N THR A 183 -5.96 30.18 -7.56
CA THR A 183 -4.89 29.24 -7.93
C THR A 183 -4.82 28.09 -6.93
N ASP A 184 -4.95 28.39 -5.65
CA ASP A 184 -4.93 27.39 -4.57
C ASP A 184 -6.07 26.37 -4.68
N LEU A 185 -7.29 26.83 -5.00
CA LEU A 185 -8.45 25.94 -5.19
C LEU A 185 -8.26 25.00 -6.38
N ALA A 186 -7.76 25.50 -7.51
CA ALA A 186 -7.50 24.68 -8.69
C ALA A 186 -6.43 23.61 -8.43
N ASP A 187 -5.37 23.96 -7.71
CA ASP A 187 -4.33 23.02 -7.31
C ASP A 187 -4.86 21.96 -6.34
N ARG A 188 -5.72 22.36 -5.40
CA ARG A 188 -6.38 21.46 -4.47
C ARG A 188 -7.22 20.42 -5.20
N ASP A 189 -8.05 20.88 -6.13
CA ASP A 189 -8.98 20.03 -6.85
C ASP A 189 -8.20 19.08 -7.80
N ARG A 190 -7.08 19.53 -8.37
CA ARG A 190 -6.14 18.67 -9.10
C ARG A 190 -5.52 17.61 -8.19
N ALA A 191 -4.98 17.99 -7.04
CA ALA A 191 -4.38 17.06 -6.08
C ALA A 191 -5.39 15.99 -5.64
N ALA A 192 -6.63 16.41 -5.34
CA ALA A 192 -7.72 15.50 -5.00
C ALA A 192 -8.09 14.55 -6.15
N ALA A 193 -8.12 15.05 -7.40
CA ALA A 193 -8.41 14.23 -8.56
C ALA A 193 -7.38 13.12 -8.77
N VAL A 194 -6.08 13.46 -8.69
CA VAL A 194 -4.99 12.47 -8.80
C VAL A 194 -5.09 11.42 -7.70
N LEU A 195 -5.34 11.83 -6.45
CA LEU A 195 -5.44 10.88 -5.34
C LEU A 195 -6.67 9.96 -5.49
N ARG A 196 -7.80 10.52 -5.95
CA ARG A 196 -9.03 9.76 -6.17
C ARG A 196 -8.85 8.70 -7.25
N GLU A 197 -8.25 9.07 -8.39
CA GLU A 197 -7.96 8.15 -9.49
C GLU A 197 -7.13 6.95 -9.01
N ARG A 198 -6.12 7.19 -8.16
CA ARG A 198 -5.29 6.12 -7.58
C ARG A 198 -6.06 5.22 -6.62
N ILE A 199 -6.98 5.78 -5.84
CA ILE A 199 -7.81 5.02 -4.91
C ILE A 199 -8.83 4.16 -5.66
N GLU A 200 -9.38 4.66 -6.76
CA GLU A 200 -10.31 3.90 -7.62
C GLU A 200 -9.64 2.70 -8.31
N GLN A 201 -8.30 2.72 -8.45
CA GLN A 201 -7.51 1.60 -8.96
C GLN A 201 -7.27 0.50 -7.90
N LEU A 202 -7.60 0.75 -6.62
CA LEU A 202 -7.39 -0.24 -5.57
C LEU A 202 -8.41 -1.38 -5.66
N PRO A 203 -8.01 -2.63 -5.35
CA PRO A 203 -8.95 -3.73 -5.29
C PRO A 203 -9.97 -3.51 -4.16
N ILE A 204 -11.22 -3.27 -4.53
CA ILE A 204 -12.35 -3.12 -3.60
C ILE A 204 -12.90 -4.50 -3.18
N ARG A 205 -12.55 -5.56 -3.91
CA ARG A 205 -12.94 -6.95 -3.64
C ARG A 205 -11.76 -7.89 -3.79
N ALA A 206 -11.65 -8.85 -2.86
CA ALA A 206 -10.78 -10.00 -3.06
C ALA A 206 -11.29 -10.78 -4.27
N THR A 207 -10.38 -11.16 -5.16
CA THR A 207 -10.66 -11.98 -6.35
C THR A 207 -9.59 -13.06 -6.38
N PRO A 208 -9.80 -14.16 -5.64
CA PRO A 208 -8.89 -15.30 -5.71
C PRO A 208 -8.76 -15.80 -7.16
N PRO A 209 -7.57 -16.24 -7.60
CA PRO A 209 -6.32 -16.33 -6.84
C PRO A 209 -5.48 -15.04 -6.84
N GLN A 210 -5.87 -14.03 -7.63
CA GLN A 210 -5.02 -12.89 -7.97
C GLN A 210 -4.96 -11.82 -6.87
N ASN A 211 -6.06 -11.63 -6.12
CA ASN A 211 -6.17 -10.59 -5.08
C ASN A 211 -6.61 -11.21 -3.75
N LEU A 212 -5.65 -11.44 -2.87
CA LEU A 212 -5.88 -11.89 -1.49
C LEU A 212 -6.22 -10.74 -0.54
N PHE A 213 -6.24 -9.50 -1.02
CA PHE A 213 -6.52 -8.33 -0.19
C PHE A 213 -7.48 -7.35 -0.86
N TYR A 214 -8.26 -6.66 -0.03
CA TYR A 214 -9.09 -5.53 -0.43
C TYR A 214 -9.01 -4.38 0.57
N PHE A 215 -9.29 -3.17 0.11
CA PHE A 215 -9.18 -1.95 0.90
C PHE A 215 -10.54 -1.26 1.10
N ASP A 216 -10.81 -0.83 2.32
CA ASP A 216 -11.85 0.17 2.64
C ASP A 216 -11.15 1.44 3.12
N LEU A 217 -11.31 2.55 2.40
CA LEU A 217 -10.50 3.75 2.55
C LEU A 217 -11.36 5.00 2.65
N ARG A 218 -10.95 5.90 3.54
CA ARG A 218 -11.48 7.26 3.67
C ARG A 218 -10.35 8.27 3.56
N VAL A 219 -10.57 9.32 2.79
CA VAL A 219 -9.57 10.38 2.58
C VAL A 219 -10.04 11.66 3.23
N ARG A 220 -9.16 12.27 4.02
CA ARG A 220 -9.32 13.63 4.52
C ARG A 220 -8.16 14.48 4.02
N MET A 221 -8.46 15.49 3.22
CA MET A 221 -7.46 16.40 2.68
C MET A 221 -7.59 17.78 3.33
N GLY A 222 -6.46 18.43 3.59
CA GLY A 222 -6.39 19.75 4.18
C GLY A 222 -5.11 20.49 3.80
N PRO A 223 -4.99 21.78 4.16
CA PRO A 223 -3.77 22.54 3.93
C PRO A 223 -2.61 21.93 4.73
N SER A 224 -1.43 21.87 4.13
CA SER A 224 -0.22 21.41 4.81
C SER A 224 0.40 22.54 5.63
N SER A 225 0.90 22.21 6.82
CA SER A 225 1.74 23.12 7.62
C SER A 225 3.23 23.00 7.29
N ARG A 226 3.62 22.03 6.46
CA ARG A 226 5.02 21.78 6.09
C ARG A 226 5.49 22.74 5.02
N HIS A 227 6.71 23.23 5.16
CA HIS A 227 7.30 24.15 4.21
C HIS A 227 7.49 23.46 2.84
N GLY A 228 6.86 23.99 1.80
CA GLY A 228 6.99 23.49 0.42
C GLY A 228 5.92 22.47 -0.01
N SER A 229 5.09 21.99 0.92
CA SER A 229 3.88 21.21 0.62
C SER A 229 2.68 22.13 0.71
N ARG A 230 1.74 22.06 -0.26
CA ARG A 230 0.51 22.87 -0.20
C ARG A 230 -0.62 22.13 0.49
N TRP A 231 -0.70 20.82 0.25
CA TRP A 231 -1.80 19.98 0.71
C TRP A 231 -1.26 18.75 1.41
N THR A 232 -1.97 18.32 2.45
CA THR A 232 -1.75 17.05 3.15
C THR A 232 -3.01 16.23 3.02
N ALA A 233 -2.88 14.94 2.76
CA ALA A 233 -3.97 13.98 2.82
C ALA A 233 -3.69 12.92 3.89
N VAL A 234 -4.70 12.67 4.71
CA VAL A 234 -4.74 11.59 5.68
C VAL A 234 -5.72 10.55 5.17
N LEU A 235 -5.19 9.38 4.84
CA LEU A 235 -5.93 8.21 4.39
C LEU A 235 -6.09 7.27 5.57
N THR A 236 -7.33 6.98 5.96
CA THR A 236 -7.64 6.01 7.01
C THR A 236 -8.40 4.86 6.40
N GLY A 237 -8.03 3.62 6.72
CA GLY A 237 -8.69 2.47 6.12
C GLY A 237 -8.44 1.14 6.80
N THR A 238 -8.99 0.11 6.19
CA THR A 238 -8.72 -1.29 6.53
C THR A 238 -8.25 -2.03 5.31
N GLU A 239 -7.16 -2.78 5.46
CA GLU A 239 -6.70 -3.79 4.52
C GLU A 239 -7.09 -5.15 5.11
N ASN A 240 -7.82 -5.96 4.34
CA ASN A 240 -8.28 -7.27 4.80
C ASN A 240 -7.63 -8.33 3.94
N THR A 241 -6.87 -9.23 4.54
CA THR A 241 -6.32 -10.42 3.87
C THR A 241 -7.31 -11.56 3.98
N VAL A 242 -7.71 -12.12 2.85
CA VAL A 242 -8.71 -13.18 2.73
C VAL A 242 -8.02 -14.51 2.49
N ASP A 243 -8.47 -15.55 3.19
CA ASP A 243 -8.10 -16.94 2.91
C ASP A 243 -8.79 -17.38 1.60
N PRO A 244 -8.01 -17.79 0.58
CA PRO A 244 -8.58 -18.15 -0.72
C PRO A 244 -9.48 -19.38 -0.68
N GLU A 245 -9.32 -20.28 0.31
CA GLU A 245 -10.14 -21.48 0.44
C GLU A 245 -11.45 -21.19 1.17
N ALA A 246 -11.38 -20.38 2.24
CA ALA A 246 -12.52 -20.10 3.10
C ALA A 246 -13.35 -18.87 2.67
N ASP A 247 -12.83 -18.04 1.77
CA ASP A 247 -13.36 -16.72 1.38
C ASP A 247 -13.68 -15.84 2.61
N LYS A 248 -12.83 -15.94 3.63
CA LYS A 248 -12.97 -15.21 4.90
C LYS A 248 -11.72 -14.40 5.22
N PRO A 249 -11.87 -13.20 5.79
CA PRO A 249 -10.73 -12.42 6.22
C PRO A 249 -10.03 -13.13 7.39
N ILE A 250 -8.75 -13.42 7.23
CA ILE A 250 -7.87 -14.02 8.26
C ILE A 250 -7.02 -12.97 8.97
N ARG A 251 -6.79 -11.82 8.32
CA ARG A 251 -6.04 -10.70 8.89
C ARG A 251 -6.69 -9.40 8.50
N GLN A 252 -6.78 -8.48 9.46
CA GLN A 252 -7.24 -7.12 9.22
C GLN A 252 -6.20 -6.12 9.71
N THR A 253 -5.73 -5.25 8.82
CA THR A 253 -4.82 -4.16 9.15
C THR A 253 -5.58 -2.84 9.08
N LYS A 254 -5.83 -2.22 10.23
CA LYS A 254 -6.38 -0.86 10.30
C LYS A 254 -5.23 0.12 10.21
N PHE A 255 -5.26 1.05 9.26
CA PHE A 255 -4.13 1.95 9.05
C PHE A 255 -4.54 3.42 8.92
N THR A 256 -3.56 4.28 9.17
CA THR A 256 -3.57 5.72 8.91
C THR A 256 -2.29 6.07 8.16
N LEU A 257 -2.45 6.53 6.92
CA LEU A 257 -1.39 6.92 6.00
C LEU A 257 -1.46 8.43 5.79
N THR A 258 -0.39 9.14 6.11
CA THR A 258 -0.27 10.59 5.89
C THR A 258 0.63 10.84 4.70
N THR A 259 0.19 11.73 3.81
CA THR A 259 0.90 12.08 2.58
C THR A 259 0.84 13.58 2.34
N ASP A 260 1.85 14.11 1.65
CA ASP A 260 1.91 15.51 1.24
C ASP A 260 1.90 15.63 -0.28
N TYR A 261 1.21 16.63 -0.83
CA TYR A 261 1.24 16.93 -2.25
C TYR A 261 2.25 18.05 -2.54
N ARG A 262 3.30 17.71 -3.30
CA ARG A 262 4.40 18.62 -3.66
C ARG A 262 4.84 18.37 -5.09
N GLY A 263 4.97 19.45 -5.87
CA GLY A 263 5.52 19.38 -7.23
C GLY A 263 4.80 18.37 -8.14
N ASP A 264 3.47 18.35 -8.08
CA ASP A 264 2.59 17.44 -8.82
C ASP A 264 2.71 15.94 -8.47
N ALA A 265 3.27 15.61 -7.31
CA ALA A 265 3.32 14.25 -6.80
C ALA A 265 2.87 14.19 -5.34
N TRP A 266 2.28 13.06 -4.97
CA TRP A 266 2.06 12.72 -3.57
C TRP A 266 3.32 12.06 -3.00
N THR A 267 3.75 12.54 -1.84
CA THR A 267 4.91 12.06 -1.10
C THR A 267 4.44 11.41 0.18
N TYR A 268 4.95 10.22 0.46
CA TYR A 268 4.74 9.48 1.69
C TYR A 268 5.35 10.22 2.90
N LEU A 269 4.59 10.38 3.99
CA LEU A 269 5.09 10.98 5.23
C LEU A 269 5.15 10.02 6.41
N SER A 270 4.08 9.28 6.67
CA SER A 270 4.00 8.38 7.82
C SER A 270 2.93 7.33 7.63
N TYR A 271 3.11 6.16 8.22
CA TYR A 271 2.15 5.08 8.22
C TYR A 271 2.03 4.47 9.62
N GLU A 272 0.84 4.54 10.19
CA GLU A 272 0.50 3.88 11.45
C GLU A 272 -0.51 2.79 11.17
N ALA A 273 -0.29 1.58 11.69
CA ALA A 273 -1.18 0.46 11.50
C ALA A 273 -1.37 -0.37 12.76
N VAL A 274 -2.53 -1.00 12.88
CA VAL A 274 -2.83 -2.03 13.87
C VAL A 274 -3.24 -3.27 13.09
N VAL A 275 -2.41 -4.30 13.17
CA VAL A 275 -2.65 -5.59 12.54
C VAL A 275 -3.38 -6.46 13.54
N THR A 276 -4.54 -6.97 13.17
CA THR A 276 -5.31 -7.93 13.97
C THR A 276 -5.36 -9.24 13.21
N ASP A 277 -4.84 -10.29 13.84
CA ASP A 277 -5.05 -11.67 13.38
C ASP A 277 -6.46 -12.08 13.79
N LEU A 278 -7.32 -12.35 12.81
CA LEU A 278 -8.73 -12.66 13.07
C LEU A 278 -8.93 -14.12 13.50
N LEU A 279 -7.92 -14.98 13.33
CA LEU A 279 -7.95 -16.36 13.79
C LEU A 279 -7.63 -16.45 15.29
N THR A 280 -6.69 -15.65 15.78
CA THR A 280 -6.30 -15.65 17.20
C THR A 280 -6.95 -14.51 18.01
N LEU A 281 -7.52 -13.51 17.33
CA LEU A 281 -7.99 -12.24 17.91
C LEU A 281 -6.89 -11.41 18.58
N ASP A 282 -5.62 -11.69 18.27
CA ASP A 282 -4.49 -10.92 18.78
C ASP A 282 -4.19 -9.71 17.87
N GLY A 283 -3.96 -8.56 18.50
CA GLY A 283 -3.60 -7.32 17.83
C GLY A 283 -2.14 -6.93 18.07
N MET A 284 -1.42 -6.57 17.01
CA MET A 284 -0.09 -5.98 17.07
C MET A 284 -0.11 -4.58 16.44
N ALA A 285 0.28 -3.57 17.22
CA ALA A 285 0.45 -2.21 16.71
C ALA A 285 1.81 -2.08 16.01
N VAL A 286 1.80 -1.52 14.80
CA VAL A 286 2.97 -1.30 13.97
C VAL A 286 3.02 0.16 13.57
N LYS A 287 4.15 0.83 13.82
CA LYS A 287 4.35 2.24 13.46
C LYS A 287 5.55 2.35 12.53
N HIS A 288 5.32 2.88 11.34
CA HIS A 288 6.36 3.17 10.34
C HIS A 288 6.46 4.67 10.12
N ALA A 289 7.68 5.19 10.25
CA ALA A 289 7.99 6.57 9.87
C ALA A 289 8.56 6.61 8.43
N ALA A 290 8.75 7.81 7.88
CA ALA A 290 9.29 8.01 6.53
C ALA A 290 10.68 7.39 6.30
N ASP A 291 11.43 7.20 7.39
CA ASP A 291 12.78 6.64 7.45
C ASP A 291 12.81 5.10 7.60
N ALA A 292 11.65 4.43 7.66
CA ALA A 292 11.61 2.98 7.71
C ALA A 292 12.04 2.34 6.38
N GLU A 293 12.87 1.28 6.45
CA GLU A 293 13.53 0.63 5.30
C GLU A 293 12.58 0.08 4.21
N ALA A 294 11.30 -0.10 4.49
CA ALA A 294 10.33 -0.55 3.49
C ALA A 294 9.00 0.23 3.59
N PRO A 295 8.54 0.85 2.49
CA PRO A 295 7.21 1.43 2.43
C PRO A 295 6.15 0.32 2.51
N PRO A 296 5.01 0.56 3.16
CA PRO A 296 3.87 -0.35 3.08
C PRO A 296 3.44 -0.52 1.60
N SER A 297 2.98 -1.72 1.24
CA SER A 297 2.46 -2.05 -0.11
C SER A 297 1.51 -0.99 -0.65
N LEU A 298 0.64 -0.46 0.22
CA LEU A 298 -0.30 0.60 -0.09
C LEU A 298 0.36 1.88 -0.62
N ALA A 299 1.52 2.29 -0.09
CA ALA A 299 2.21 3.48 -0.57
C ALA A 299 2.73 3.29 -2.01
N THR A 300 3.20 2.09 -2.32
CA THR A 300 3.64 1.71 -3.68
C THR A 300 2.46 1.68 -4.65
N ILE A 301 1.34 1.05 -4.26
CA ILE A 301 0.14 0.97 -5.12
C ILE A 301 -0.44 2.36 -5.39
N LEU A 302 -0.44 3.24 -4.40
CA LEU A 302 -0.88 4.63 -4.55
C LEU A 302 0.13 5.51 -5.33
N GLY A 303 1.29 4.97 -5.71
CA GLY A 303 2.33 5.71 -6.44
C GLY A 303 2.94 6.85 -5.62
N LEU A 304 3.02 6.69 -4.30
CA LEU A 304 3.58 7.72 -3.42
C LEU A 304 5.10 7.76 -3.54
N ARG A 305 5.66 8.95 -3.70
CA ARG A 305 7.11 9.15 -3.66
C ARG A 305 7.61 9.01 -2.23
N ILE A 306 8.74 8.35 -2.06
CA ILE A 306 9.43 8.25 -0.77
C ILE A 306 10.57 9.27 -0.82
N GLU A 307 10.58 10.22 0.11
CA GLU A 307 11.74 11.11 0.26
C GLU A 307 12.88 10.28 0.87
N SER A 308 13.85 9.91 0.03
CA SER A 308 15.15 9.44 0.52
C SER A 308 15.83 10.60 1.24
N GLN A 309 16.06 10.46 2.55
CA GLN A 309 16.84 11.43 3.32
C GLN A 309 18.31 11.45 2.88
#